data_AF-A0A2G2Y1Z7-F1
#
_entry.id   AF-A0A2G2Y1Z7-F1
#
_cell.length_a   1.000
_cell.length_b   1.000
_cell.length_c   1.000
_cell.angle_alpha   90.00
_cell.angle_beta   90.00
_cell.angle_gamma   90.00
#
_symmetry.space_group_name_H-M   'P 1'
#
loop_
_entity.id
_entity.type
_entity.pdbx_description
1 polymer ?
#
loop_
_entity_poly.entity_id
_entity_poly.type
_entity_poly.pdbx_seq_one_letter_code
_entity_poly.pdbx_strand_id
1 'polypeptide(L)'
;MGKEIVRAESGDESTFNWSSDSSSSASSYEEHDMNSRMPLLALNHVSYVCKSVPKSVEFYQQVLGFDLIQRPSSFQFEGAWLFNHGIGIHLLGREDAASKKEKINPKENHISFQCTDMDLIMQRLDDMEIEYVTATVKEGGVTVDQLFFHDPDGNMIEICNCQNIPIVPLSSCPLKKLSNLPTFNQKTIPNSFYGRNESSKKNCSSREMEYLMMESLTMNMIDISF
;
A
#
# COMPACT_ATOMS: atom_id res chain seq x y z
N MET A 1 -15.79 -18.99 -22.86
CA MET A 1 -17.06 -18.25 -22.64
C MET A 1 -16.82 -16.76 -22.89
N GLY A 2 -17.85 -15.91 -22.88
CA GLY A 2 -17.70 -14.48 -23.22
C GLY A 2 -17.02 -13.68 -22.11
N LYS A 3 -16.15 -12.73 -22.47
CA LYS A 3 -15.50 -11.79 -21.54
C LYS A 3 -16.47 -10.64 -21.23
N GLU A 4 -16.84 -10.44 -19.96
CA GLU A 4 -17.67 -9.31 -19.52
C GLU A 4 -16.77 -8.13 -19.13
N ILE A 5 -16.78 -7.07 -19.93
CA ILE A 5 -16.04 -5.82 -19.64
C ILE A 5 -17.03 -4.84 -19.01
N VAL A 6 -16.92 -4.62 -17.70
CA VAL A 6 -17.76 -3.64 -16.98
C VAL A 6 -17.14 -2.26 -17.12
N ARG A 7 -17.81 -1.37 -17.85
CA ARG A 7 -17.43 0.05 -17.90
C ARG A 7 -18.04 0.80 -16.71
N ALA A 8 -17.24 1.62 -16.04
CA ALA A 8 -17.76 2.54 -15.04
C ALA A 8 -18.61 3.62 -15.71
N GLU A 9 -19.90 3.67 -15.39
CA GLU A 9 -20.78 4.77 -15.78
C GLU A 9 -20.57 5.97 -14.85
N SER A 10 -20.57 7.17 -15.44
CA SER A 10 -20.45 8.44 -14.72
C SER A 10 -21.76 8.75 -13.99
N GLY A 11 -21.77 8.59 -12.65
CA GLY A 11 -22.90 8.95 -11.80
C GLY A 11 -23.04 10.45 -11.55
N ASP A 12 -24.28 10.91 -11.35
CA ASP A 12 -24.67 12.32 -11.18
C ASP A 12 -23.93 13.09 -10.07
N GLU A 13 -23.70 14.38 -10.31
CA GLU A 13 -23.26 15.36 -9.30
C GLU A 13 -24.36 15.61 -8.25
N SER A 14 -24.40 14.80 -7.19
CA SER A 14 -25.16 15.16 -5.99
C SER A 14 -24.41 16.26 -5.22
N THR A 15 -24.95 17.48 -5.27
CA THR A 15 -24.36 18.68 -4.64
C THR A 15 -24.55 18.66 -3.12
N PHE A 16 -23.53 18.20 -2.40
CA PHE A 16 -23.48 18.28 -0.93
C PHE A 16 -23.17 19.72 -0.47
N ASN A 17 -24.22 20.47 -0.12
CA ASN A 17 -24.09 21.79 0.49
C ASN A 17 -23.66 21.67 1.96
N TRP A 18 -22.43 22.07 2.27
CA TRP A 18 -21.98 22.29 3.65
C TRP A 18 -22.48 23.63 4.17
N SER A 19 -23.45 23.61 5.09
CA SER A 19 -23.92 24.82 5.78
C SER A 19 -22.82 25.41 6.65
N SER A 20 -22.34 26.60 6.31
CA SER A 20 -21.28 27.31 7.03
C SER A 20 -21.85 28.16 8.18
N ASP A 21 -22.29 27.51 9.27
CA ASP A 21 -22.71 28.24 10.47
C ASP A 21 -21.50 28.76 11.27
N SER A 22 -21.16 30.03 11.02
CA SER A 22 -20.11 30.75 11.74
C SER A 22 -20.59 31.19 13.12
N SER A 23 -20.34 30.37 14.14
CA SER A 23 -20.39 30.81 15.55
C SER A 23 -18.99 30.74 16.17
N SER A 24 -18.44 31.91 16.51
CA SER A 24 -17.10 32.04 17.06
C SER A 24 -17.10 31.66 18.55
N SER A 25 -16.61 30.46 18.87
CA SER A 25 -16.06 30.18 20.20
C SER A 25 -14.57 29.91 20.04
N ALA A 26 -13.75 30.60 20.84
CA ALA A 26 -12.30 30.42 20.82
C ALA A 26 -11.94 29.16 21.59
N SER A 27 -12.08 27.99 20.96
CA SER A 27 -11.45 26.78 21.46
C SER A 27 -9.93 26.94 21.34
N SER A 28 -9.23 26.68 22.44
CA SER A 28 -7.80 26.45 22.43
C SER A 28 -7.54 25.20 21.59
N TYR A 29 -7.06 25.38 20.36
CA TYR A 29 -6.44 24.30 19.60
C TYR A 29 -5.23 23.84 20.40
N GLU A 30 -5.36 22.71 21.09
CA GLU A 30 -4.20 22.03 21.66
C GLU A 30 -3.23 21.76 20.52
N GLU A 31 -1.95 22.12 20.71
CA GLU A 31 -0.88 21.74 19.79
C GLU A 31 -0.73 20.22 19.85
N HIS A 32 -1.53 19.53 19.04
CA HIS A 32 -1.40 18.10 18.82
C HIS A 32 0.01 17.89 18.27
N ASP A 33 0.85 17.18 19.04
CA ASP A 33 2.27 17.02 18.76
C ASP A 33 2.49 16.45 17.35
N MET A 34 2.87 17.34 16.42
CA MET A 34 3.15 17.03 15.02
C MET A 34 4.34 16.09 14.83
N ASN A 35 5.04 15.74 15.92
CA ASN A 35 6.28 15.00 15.92
C ASN A 35 6.14 13.52 16.35
N SER A 36 4.99 13.12 16.90
CA SER A 36 4.72 11.72 17.27
C SER A 36 4.22 10.90 16.07
N ARG A 37 5.10 10.72 15.07
CA ARG A 37 4.83 9.79 13.97
C ARG A 37 4.83 8.36 14.51
N MET A 38 3.76 7.61 14.23
CA MET A 38 3.67 6.19 14.60
C MET A 38 4.89 5.41 14.07
N PRO A 39 5.58 4.60 14.90
CA PRO A 39 6.81 3.89 14.52
C PRO A 39 6.53 2.63 13.70
N LEU A 40 5.69 2.75 12.68
CA LEU A 40 5.32 1.68 11.76
C LEU A 40 6.21 1.76 10.51
N LEU A 41 6.82 0.64 10.13
CA LEU A 41 7.71 0.56 8.97
C LEU A 41 6.94 0.20 7.68
N ALA A 42 6.18 -0.89 7.72
CA ALA A 42 5.43 -1.44 6.59
C ALA A 42 4.29 -2.36 7.09
N LEU A 43 3.40 -2.76 6.18
CA LEU A 43 2.49 -3.88 6.40
C LEU A 43 3.31 -5.18 6.46
N ASN A 44 3.25 -5.91 7.58
CA ASN A 44 4.10 -7.10 7.79
C ASN A 44 3.47 -8.38 7.22
N HIS A 45 2.19 -8.62 7.49
CA HIS A 45 1.46 -9.77 6.96
C HIS A 45 -0.05 -9.51 6.94
N VAL A 46 -0.76 -10.31 6.15
CA VAL A 46 -2.21 -10.50 6.24
C VAL A 46 -2.53 -11.89 6.75
N SER A 47 -3.72 -12.06 7.33
CA SER A 47 -4.14 -13.30 7.97
C SER A 47 -5.48 -13.74 7.41
N TYR A 48 -5.55 -14.96 6.90
CA TYR A 48 -6.76 -15.55 6.33
C TYR A 48 -7.13 -16.85 7.01
N VAL A 49 -8.42 -17.03 7.26
CA VAL A 49 -8.98 -18.33 7.64
C VAL A 49 -9.30 -19.07 6.35
N CYS A 50 -8.80 -20.29 6.22
CA CYS A 50 -8.99 -21.11 5.02
C CYS A 50 -9.54 -22.49 5.39
N LYS A 51 -10.39 -23.05 4.52
CA LYS A 51 -10.96 -24.39 4.72
C LYS A 51 -9.96 -25.50 4.42
N SER A 52 -8.97 -25.24 3.57
CA SER A 52 -7.97 -26.24 3.16
C SER A 52 -6.61 -25.57 2.97
N VAL A 53 -5.74 -25.70 3.96
CA VAL A 53 -4.38 -25.13 3.92
C VAL A 53 -3.62 -25.56 2.65
N PRO A 54 -3.64 -26.84 2.21
CA PRO A 54 -2.94 -27.24 0.98
C PRO A 54 -3.44 -26.53 -0.28
N LYS A 55 -4.76 -26.33 -0.43
CA LYS A 55 -5.32 -25.64 -1.60
C LYS A 55 -5.02 -24.14 -1.61
N SER A 56 -5.08 -23.50 -0.44
CA SER A 56 -4.72 -22.09 -0.32
C SER A 56 -3.23 -21.89 -0.58
N VAL A 57 -2.35 -22.76 -0.05
CA VAL A 57 -0.91 -22.75 -0.37
C VAL A 57 -0.72 -22.90 -1.88
N GLU A 58 -1.28 -23.94 -2.50
CA GLU A 58 -1.18 -24.17 -3.95
C GLU A 58 -1.55 -22.94 -4.78
N PHE A 59 -2.70 -22.32 -4.48
CA PHE A 59 -3.15 -21.09 -5.12
C PHE A 59 -2.15 -19.93 -4.94
N TYR A 60 -1.72 -19.64 -3.72
CA TYR A 60 -0.81 -18.53 -3.45
C TYR A 60 0.58 -18.74 -4.09
N GLN A 61 1.05 -19.99 -4.18
CA GLN A 61 2.29 -20.31 -4.89
C GLN A 61 2.14 -20.21 -6.41
N GLN A 62 1.10 -20.82 -7.00
CA GLN A 62 0.94 -20.88 -8.47
C GLN A 62 0.49 -19.55 -9.08
N VAL A 63 -0.52 -18.89 -8.51
CA VAL A 63 -1.06 -17.62 -9.03
C VAL A 63 -0.12 -16.47 -8.69
N LEU A 64 0.15 -16.26 -7.39
CA LEU A 64 0.82 -15.06 -6.87
C LEU A 64 2.33 -15.23 -6.63
N GLY A 65 2.89 -16.42 -6.84
CA GLY A 65 4.33 -16.67 -6.72
C GLY A 65 4.86 -16.59 -5.29
N PHE A 66 4.04 -16.86 -4.27
CA PHE A 66 4.50 -16.89 -2.88
C PHE A 66 5.32 -18.15 -2.57
N ASP A 67 6.29 -18.03 -1.66
CA ASP A 67 7.04 -19.17 -1.13
C ASP A 67 6.48 -19.62 0.22
N LEU A 68 6.30 -20.93 0.40
CA LEU A 68 5.94 -21.53 1.69
C LEU A 68 7.16 -21.54 2.61
N ILE A 69 7.08 -20.86 3.76
CA ILE A 69 8.20 -20.73 4.70
C ILE A 69 7.99 -21.55 5.98
N GLN A 70 9.07 -21.72 6.76
CA GLN A 70 9.02 -22.46 8.01
C GLN A 70 8.13 -21.76 9.05
N ARG A 71 7.13 -22.49 9.57
CA ARG A 71 6.26 -22.02 10.65
C ARG A 71 6.92 -22.18 12.02
N PRO A 72 6.72 -21.26 12.98
CA PRO A 72 7.09 -21.47 14.37
C PRO A 72 6.51 -22.77 14.95
N SER A 73 7.36 -23.58 15.58
CA SER A 73 6.99 -24.89 16.15
C SER A 73 6.07 -24.80 17.38
N SER A 74 5.90 -23.61 17.94
CA SER A 74 4.96 -23.32 19.03
C SER A 74 3.50 -23.29 18.58
N PHE A 75 3.22 -23.19 17.28
CA PHE A 75 1.85 -23.14 16.76
C PHE A 75 1.27 -24.56 16.67
N GLN A 76 0.20 -24.82 17.42
CA GLN A 76 -0.45 -26.14 17.56
C GLN A 76 -1.77 -26.28 16.77
N PHE A 77 -2.01 -25.40 15.79
CA PHE A 77 -3.17 -25.43 14.89
C PHE A 77 -2.76 -25.82 13.46
N GLU A 78 -3.69 -26.24 12.60
CA GLU A 78 -3.41 -26.42 11.17
C GLU A 78 -3.27 -25.06 10.49
N GLY A 79 -2.26 -24.86 9.66
CA GLY A 79 -1.99 -23.55 9.06
C GLY A 79 -0.63 -23.47 8.39
N ALA A 80 -0.45 -22.48 7.53
CA ALA A 80 0.78 -22.24 6.78
C ALA A 80 1.19 -20.77 6.88
N TRP A 81 2.47 -20.52 6.64
CA TRP A 81 2.98 -19.16 6.48
C TRP A 81 3.66 -19.10 5.12
N LEU A 82 3.24 -18.15 4.29
CA LEU A 82 3.90 -17.86 3.03
C LEU A 82 4.51 -16.46 3.06
N PHE A 83 5.55 -16.23 2.26
CA PHE A 83 6.19 -14.92 2.14
C PHE A 83 6.68 -14.68 0.72
N ASN A 84 6.37 -13.51 0.16
CA ASN A 84 7.05 -12.89 -0.98
C ASN A 84 6.61 -11.41 -1.05
N HIS A 85 7.15 -10.62 -1.97
CA HIS A 85 6.74 -9.23 -2.25
C HIS A 85 6.82 -8.30 -1.02
N GLY A 86 7.64 -8.64 -0.02
CA GLY A 86 7.79 -7.91 1.24
C GLY A 86 6.68 -8.14 2.27
N ILE A 87 5.77 -9.09 2.06
CA ILE A 87 4.60 -9.33 2.93
C ILE A 87 4.40 -10.83 3.22
N GLY A 88 3.97 -11.15 4.44
CA GLY A 88 3.53 -12.50 4.81
C GLY A 88 2.05 -12.77 4.53
N ILE A 89 1.71 -14.01 4.20
CA ILE A 89 0.34 -14.54 4.24
C ILE A 89 0.28 -15.65 5.29
N HIS A 90 -0.46 -15.40 6.37
CA HIS A 90 -0.66 -16.35 7.45
C HIS A 90 -2.02 -17.04 7.30
N LEU A 91 -1.99 -18.33 6.95
CA LEU A 91 -3.17 -19.16 6.74
C LEU A 91 -3.52 -19.95 8.00
N LEU A 92 -4.76 -19.83 8.46
CA LEU A 92 -5.31 -20.57 9.59
C LEU A 92 -6.35 -21.58 9.09
N GLY A 93 -6.01 -22.86 9.17
CA GLY A 93 -6.87 -23.97 8.78
C GLY A 93 -8.06 -24.14 9.72
N ARG A 94 -9.27 -24.11 9.16
CA ARG A 94 -10.52 -24.35 9.89
C ARG A 94 -11.53 -25.08 9.01
N GLU A 95 -11.89 -26.31 9.37
CA GLU A 95 -12.90 -27.10 8.62
C GLU A 95 -14.28 -26.41 8.55
N ASP A 96 -14.61 -25.62 9.58
CA ASP A 96 -15.84 -24.84 9.72
C ASP A 96 -15.80 -23.47 9.01
N ALA A 97 -14.72 -23.16 8.27
CA ALA A 97 -14.62 -21.94 7.49
C ALA A 97 -15.73 -21.87 6.43
N ALA A 98 -16.53 -20.80 6.50
CA ALA A 98 -17.55 -20.50 5.51
C ALA A 98 -16.89 -19.87 4.27
N SER A 99 -16.82 -20.60 3.17
CA SER A 99 -16.31 -20.05 1.90
C SER A 99 -17.33 -19.06 1.33
N LYS A 100 -16.97 -17.78 1.26
CA LYS A 100 -17.83 -16.73 0.70
C LYS A 100 -17.56 -16.56 -0.79
N LYS A 101 -18.08 -17.50 -1.60
CA LYS A 101 -18.06 -17.38 -3.06
C LYS A 101 -19.21 -16.48 -3.53
N GLU A 102 -19.16 -15.23 -3.09
CA GLU A 102 -20.05 -14.16 -3.53
C GLU A 102 -19.59 -13.66 -4.92
N LYS A 103 -20.43 -12.91 -5.64
CA LYS A 103 -20.05 -12.38 -6.97
C LYS A 103 -18.90 -11.38 -6.78
N ILE A 104 -17.86 -11.48 -7.62
CA ILE A 104 -16.74 -10.53 -7.61
C ILE A 104 -17.27 -9.10 -7.76
N ASN A 105 -16.97 -8.28 -6.76
CA ASN A 105 -17.45 -6.91 -6.63
C ASN A 105 -16.26 -5.98 -6.31
N PRO A 106 -15.70 -5.24 -7.29
CA PRO A 106 -14.55 -4.35 -7.09
C PRO A 106 -14.68 -3.25 -6.02
N LYS A 107 -15.83 -3.13 -5.36
CA LYS A 107 -16.11 -2.18 -4.27
C LYS A 107 -16.03 -2.78 -2.87
N GLU A 108 -15.65 -4.04 -2.74
CA GLU A 108 -15.51 -4.74 -1.45
C GLU A 108 -14.06 -4.75 -0.93
N ASN A 109 -13.87 -5.21 0.30
CA ASN A 109 -12.56 -5.28 0.94
C ASN A 109 -11.66 -6.29 0.22
N HIS A 110 -10.47 -5.86 -0.18
CA HIS A 110 -9.46 -6.68 -0.84
C HIS A 110 -8.06 -6.36 -0.32
N ILE A 111 -7.11 -7.25 -0.59
CA ILE A 111 -5.68 -6.90 -0.63
C ILE A 111 -5.29 -6.58 -2.06
N SER A 112 -4.34 -5.67 -2.26
CA SER A 112 -3.90 -5.25 -3.58
C SER A 112 -2.41 -5.50 -3.76
N PHE A 113 -2.02 -6.08 -4.89
CA PHE A 113 -0.62 -6.20 -5.30
C PHE A 113 -0.34 -5.37 -6.55
N GLN A 114 0.76 -4.64 -6.51
CA GLN A 114 1.33 -4.00 -7.69
C GLN A 114 1.85 -5.05 -8.66
N CYS A 115 1.57 -4.89 -9.95
CA CYS A 115 2.10 -5.76 -11.00
C CYS A 115 2.66 -4.99 -12.20
N THR A 116 3.65 -5.58 -12.87
CA THR A 116 4.26 -5.10 -14.12
C THR A 116 3.74 -5.83 -15.36
N ASP A 117 3.12 -7.00 -15.19
CA ASP A 117 2.66 -7.90 -16.26
C ASP A 117 1.32 -8.54 -15.84
N MET A 118 0.22 -7.83 -16.16
CA MET A 118 -1.12 -8.28 -15.83
C MET A 118 -1.56 -9.48 -16.69
N ASP A 119 -1.05 -9.58 -17.92
CA ASP A 119 -1.38 -10.66 -18.85
C ASP A 119 -0.88 -12.02 -18.32
N LEU A 120 0.31 -12.07 -17.72
CA LEU A 120 0.82 -13.28 -17.06
C LEU A 120 -0.06 -13.74 -15.89
N ILE A 121 -0.60 -12.82 -15.09
CA ILE A 121 -1.52 -13.18 -14.00
C ILE A 121 -2.86 -13.67 -14.57
N MET A 122 -3.42 -12.97 -15.57
CA MET A 122 -4.65 -13.41 -16.25
C MET A 122 -4.49 -14.80 -16.86
N GLN A 123 -3.34 -15.11 -17.47
CA GLN A 123 -3.06 -16.45 -17.99
C GLN A 123 -3.08 -17.51 -16.87
N ARG A 124 -2.45 -17.24 -15.71
CA ARG A 124 -2.45 -18.17 -14.56
C ARG A 124 -3.86 -18.39 -14.00
N LEU A 125 -4.71 -17.36 -13.99
CA LEU A 125 -6.10 -17.48 -13.57
C LEU A 125 -6.92 -18.30 -14.59
N ASP A 126 -6.73 -18.05 -15.90
CA ASP A 126 -7.34 -18.83 -16.98
C ASP A 126 -6.91 -20.33 -16.91
N ASP A 127 -5.61 -20.61 -16.72
CA ASP A 127 -5.04 -21.96 -16.60
C ASP A 127 -5.56 -22.75 -15.37
N MET A 128 -6.01 -22.04 -14.32
CA MET A 128 -6.58 -22.61 -13.09
C MET A 128 -8.12 -22.54 -13.03
N GLU A 129 -8.78 -22.13 -14.12
CA GLU A 129 -10.25 -21.93 -14.22
C GLU A 129 -10.83 -20.96 -13.15
N ILE A 130 -10.07 -19.92 -12.78
CA ILE A 130 -10.44 -18.94 -11.77
C ILE A 130 -11.14 -17.73 -12.41
N GLU A 131 -12.37 -17.46 -11.98
CA GLU A 131 -13.12 -16.28 -12.44
C GLU A 131 -12.46 -14.97 -11.96
N TYR A 132 -12.43 -13.97 -12.84
CA TYR A 132 -11.94 -12.62 -12.54
C TYR A 132 -12.77 -11.54 -13.24
N VAL A 133 -12.68 -10.31 -12.72
CA VAL A 133 -13.26 -9.09 -13.29
C VAL A 133 -12.15 -8.07 -13.50
N THR A 134 -12.16 -7.34 -14.62
CA THR A 134 -11.25 -6.23 -14.86
C THR A 134 -11.96 -4.88 -14.83
N ALA A 135 -11.23 -3.84 -14.44
CA ALA A 135 -11.66 -2.44 -14.48
C ALA A 135 -10.51 -1.55 -14.94
N THR A 136 -10.85 -0.40 -15.55
CA THR A 136 -9.86 0.61 -15.97
C THR A 136 -10.31 1.98 -15.48
N VAL A 137 -9.45 2.64 -14.72
CA VAL A 137 -9.61 4.02 -14.22
C VAL A 137 -8.73 4.96 -15.05
N LYS A 138 -9.22 6.17 -15.32
CA LYS A 138 -8.47 7.21 -16.06
C LYS A 138 -8.56 8.54 -15.34
N GLU A 139 -7.41 9.04 -14.88
CA GLU A 139 -7.30 10.28 -14.12
C GLU A 139 -6.01 11.02 -14.50
N GLY A 140 -6.09 12.34 -14.71
CA GLY A 140 -4.90 13.17 -14.99
C GLY A 140 -4.11 12.80 -16.25
N GLY A 141 -4.67 12.00 -17.16
CA GLY A 141 -3.96 11.43 -18.32
C GLY A 141 -3.25 10.10 -18.04
N VAL A 142 -3.25 9.64 -16.79
CA VAL A 142 -2.83 8.29 -16.40
C VAL A 142 -3.99 7.31 -16.65
N THR A 143 -3.66 6.09 -17.06
CA THR A 143 -4.58 4.95 -17.06
C THR A 143 -4.11 3.95 -16.01
N VAL A 144 -5.01 3.51 -15.15
CA VAL A 144 -4.80 2.41 -14.20
C VAL A 144 -5.72 1.26 -14.56
N ASP A 145 -5.16 0.07 -14.65
CA ASP A 145 -5.88 -1.17 -14.88
C ASP A 145 -5.87 -1.98 -13.58
N GLN A 146 -7.00 -2.62 -13.31
CA GLN A 146 -7.28 -3.37 -12.09
C GLN A 146 -7.89 -4.73 -12.48
N LEU A 147 -7.48 -5.78 -11.78
CA LEU A 147 -7.91 -7.16 -11.97
C LEU A 147 -8.30 -7.73 -10.61
N PHE A 148 -9.55 -8.16 -10.46
CA PHE A 148 -10.12 -8.65 -9.20
C PHE A 148 -10.51 -10.11 -9.32
N PHE A 149 -10.12 -10.92 -8.33
CA PHE A 149 -10.51 -12.33 -8.21
C PHE A 149 -10.56 -12.74 -6.74
N HIS A 150 -11.07 -13.96 -6.49
CA HIS A 150 -11.09 -14.56 -5.16
C HIS A 150 -10.02 -15.65 -5.02
N ASP A 151 -9.50 -15.80 -3.81
CA ASP A 151 -8.79 -17.01 -3.40
C ASP A 151 -9.77 -18.22 -3.27
N PRO A 152 -9.29 -19.43 -2.92
CA PRO A 152 -10.15 -20.62 -2.79
C PRO A 152 -11.31 -20.49 -1.80
N ASP A 153 -11.20 -19.61 -0.81
CA ASP A 153 -12.12 -19.41 0.32
C ASP A 153 -13.00 -18.15 0.20
N GLY A 154 -12.69 -17.25 -0.73
CA GLY A 154 -13.48 -16.04 -1.03
C GLY A 154 -12.80 -14.71 -0.64
N ASN A 155 -11.53 -14.71 -0.25
CA ASN A 155 -10.81 -13.48 0.02
C ASN A 155 -10.48 -12.76 -1.29
N MET A 156 -10.89 -11.49 -1.41
CA MET A 156 -10.71 -10.73 -2.64
C MET A 156 -9.27 -10.20 -2.77
N ILE A 157 -8.71 -10.39 -3.96
CA ILE A 157 -7.38 -9.96 -4.35
C ILE A 157 -7.54 -9.04 -5.57
N GLU A 158 -6.95 -7.85 -5.46
CA GLU A 158 -6.72 -6.94 -6.58
C GLU A 158 -5.28 -7.09 -7.07
N ILE A 159 -5.10 -7.04 -8.39
CA ILE A 159 -3.84 -6.74 -9.04
C ILE A 159 -4.02 -5.42 -9.79
N CYS A 160 -3.20 -4.42 -9.52
CA CYS A 160 -3.26 -3.15 -10.23
C CYS A 160 -1.89 -2.56 -10.57
N ASN A 161 -1.90 -1.54 -11.41
CA ASN A 161 -0.77 -0.64 -11.66
C ASN A 161 -0.98 0.75 -11.02
N CYS A 162 -1.66 0.78 -9.86
CA CYS A 162 -2.06 2.00 -9.15
C CYS A 162 -0.90 2.96 -8.82
N GLN A 163 0.35 2.49 -8.74
CA GLN A 163 1.55 3.30 -8.55
C GLN A 163 1.75 4.38 -9.62
N ASN A 164 1.07 4.25 -10.77
CA ASN A 164 1.10 5.25 -11.84
C ASN A 164 0.38 6.55 -11.44
N ILE A 165 -0.52 6.52 -10.45
CA ILE A 165 -1.22 7.71 -9.93
C ILE A 165 -0.35 8.42 -8.88
N PRO A 166 -0.13 9.73 -8.98
CA PRO A 166 0.66 10.47 -8.00
C PRO A 166 -0.06 10.57 -6.65
N ILE A 167 0.59 10.11 -5.58
CA ILE A 167 0.06 10.23 -4.21
C ILE A 167 0.21 11.70 -3.74
N VAL A 168 -0.90 12.42 -3.64
CA VAL A 168 -0.95 13.82 -3.18
C VAL A 168 -1.73 13.90 -1.85
N PRO A 169 -1.08 14.13 -0.69
CA PRO A 169 -1.80 14.18 0.58
C PRO A 169 -2.62 15.47 0.71
N LEU A 170 -3.93 15.34 0.97
CA LEU A 170 -4.89 16.44 0.98
C LEU A 170 -4.59 17.54 2.03
N SER A 171 -3.93 17.18 3.13
CA SER A 171 -3.56 18.10 4.22
C SER A 171 -2.25 18.87 3.98
N SER A 172 -1.62 18.70 2.81
CA SER A 172 -0.37 19.39 2.44
C SER A 172 -0.61 20.88 2.14
N CYS A 173 -0.85 21.69 3.17
CA CYS A 173 -0.97 23.14 3.03
C CYS A 173 0.22 23.73 2.24
N PRO A 174 -0.02 24.43 1.12
CA PRO A 174 1.02 25.17 0.43
C PRO A 174 1.62 26.19 1.40
N LEU A 175 2.89 26.01 1.77
CA LEU A 175 3.59 26.90 2.69
C LEU A 175 3.52 28.34 2.17
N LYS A 176 2.69 29.17 2.82
CA LYS A 176 2.70 30.62 2.62
C LYS A 176 4.12 31.09 2.89
N LYS A 177 4.79 31.69 1.89
CA LYS A 177 6.11 32.30 2.06
C LYS A 177 6.05 33.30 3.24
N LEU A 178 6.60 32.94 4.39
CA LEU A 178 6.82 33.90 5.47
C LEU A 178 7.88 34.90 4.97
N SER A 179 7.45 36.12 4.68
CA SER A 179 8.29 37.17 4.10
C SER A 179 9.20 37.87 5.10
N ASN A 180 9.10 37.54 6.39
CA ASN A 180 9.73 38.29 7.48
C ASN A 180 10.57 37.35 8.36
N LEU A 181 11.89 37.31 8.10
CA LEU A 181 12.88 36.79 9.05
C LEU A 181 13.72 37.97 9.55
N PRO A 182 13.89 38.18 10.87
CA PRO A 182 14.65 39.32 11.37
C PRO A 182 16.14 39.21 11.05
N THR A 183 16.73 40.31 10.57
CA THR A 183 18.16 40.41 10.23
C THR A 183 19.04 40.23 11.47
N PHE A 184 19.75 39.12 11.58
CA PHE A 184 20.69 38.89 12.66
C PHE A 184 22.01 39.64 12.40
N ASN A 185 22.36 40.58 13.27
CA ASN A 185 23.56 41.42 13.10
C ASN A 185 24.86 40.63 13.33
N GLN A 186 25.72 40.58 12.32
CA GLN A 186 26.95 39.82 12.34
C GLN A 186 28.11 40.65 12.92
N LYS A 187 28.41 40.48 14.21
CA LYS A 187 29.67 40.93 14.82
C LYS A 187 30.27 39.87 15.75
N THR A 188 31.61 39.87 15.80
CA THR A 188 32.53 39.03 16.58
C THR A 188 32.56 37.53 16.28
N ILE A 189 33.45 37.16 15.35
CA ILE A 189 34.19 35.88 15.34
C ILE A 189 35.69 36.23 15.39
N PRO A 190 36.50 35.58 16.25
CA PRO A 190 37.95 35.44 16.05
C PRO A 190 38.24 34.16 15.23
N ASN A 191 39.13 34.26 14.25
CA ASN A 191 39.39 33.23 13.25
C ASN A 191 40.15 31.99 13.77
N SER A 192 39.89 30.83 13.17
CA SER A 192 40.88 29.76 13.00
C SER A 192 40.60 28.89 11.76
N PHE A 193 41.22 29.27 10.64
CA PHE A 193 41.95 28.38 9.72
C PHE A 193 41.39 26.99 9.36
N TYR A 194 40.65 26.88 8.24
CA TYR A 194 41.16 26.39 6.93
C TYR A 194 40.05 26.35 5.86
N GLY A 195 40.42 26.55 4.58
CA GLY A 195 39.80 25.92 3.39
C GLY A 195 38.32 26.18 3.05
N ARG A 196 38.04 26.78 1.88
CA ARG A 196 36.69 27.09 1.37
C ARG A 196 36.34 26.27 0.11
N ASN A 197 35.04 26.19 -0.17
CA ASN A 197 34.36 25.71 -1.39
C ASN A 197 34.08 24.19 -1.45
N GLU A 198 32.95 23.67 -1.93
CA GLU A 198 31.58 24.18 -2.15
C GLU A 198 30.64 22.96 -2.35
N SER A 199 29.32 22.98 -2.13
CA SER A 199 28.40 24.00 -1.60
C SER A 199 27.25 23.31 -0.83
N SER A 200 26.61 24.00 0.13
CA SER A 200 25.63 23.37 1.05
C SER A 200 24.20 23.43 0.52
N LYS A 201 23.76 22.40 -0.21
CA LYS A 201 22.34 22.15 -0.48
C LYS A 201 21.70 21.54 0.78
N LYS A 202 20.75 22.26 1.38
CA LYS A 202 19.99 21.82 2.56
C LYS A 202 19.18 20.57 2.21
N ASN A 203 19.27 19.55 3.07
CA ASN A 203 18.51 18.31 2.91
C ASN A 203 17.01 18.57 3.00
N CYS A 204 16.25 17.96 2.09
CA CYS A 204 14.81 17.82 2.20
C CYS A 204 14.50 16.40 2.70
N SER A 205 13.48 16.25 3.54
CA SER A 205 13.11 15.00 4.21
C SER A 205 12.71 13.85 3.27
N SER A 206 12.51 14.10 1.97
CA SER A 206 12.27 13.00 1.01
C SER A 206 13.48 12.07 0.90
N ARG A 207 14.72 12.60 0.93
CA ARG A 207 15.92 11.77 0.75
C ARG A 207 16.16 10.82 1.92
N GLU A 208 15.78 11.22 3.13
CA GLU A 208 15.83 10.36 4.32
C GLU A 208 14.72 9.30 4.27
N MET A 209 13.51 9.65 3.82
CA MET A 209 12.44 8.65 3.60
C MET A 209 12.77 7.66 2.48
N GLU A 210 13.29 8.14 1.34
CA GLU A 210 13.79 7.31 0.23
C GLU A 210 14.89 6.36 0.71
N TYR A 211 15.82 6.86 1.54
CA TYR A 211 16.89 6.04 2.11
C TYR A 211 16.35 4.98 3.09
N LEU A 212 15.41 5.33 3.98
CA LEU A 212 14.78 4.38 4.90
C LEU A 212 13.92 3.32 4.19
N MET A 213 13.21 3.70 3.12
CA MET A 213 12.49 2.76 2.26
C MET A 213 13.46 1.82 1.55
N MET A 214 14.57 2.35 1.03
CA MET A 214 15.59 1.56 0.35
C MET A 214 16.33 0.62 1.31
N GLU A 215 16.69 1.07 2.53
CA GLU A 215 17.28 0.20 3.56
C GLU A 215 16.32 -0.94 3.93
N SER A 216 15.04 -0.65 4.17
CA SER A 216 14.00 -1.65 4.44
C SER A 216 13.91 -2.70 3.32
N LEU A 217 13.93 -2.28 2.06
CA LEU A 217 13.94 -3.20 0.91
C LEU A 217 15.23 -4.05 0.87
N THR A 218 16.40 -3.45 1.09
CA THR A 218 17.67 -4.21 1.07
C THR A 218 17.82 -5.19 2.21
N MET A 219 17.30 -4.87 3.40
CA MET A 219 17.42 -5.73 4.58
C MET A 219 16.60 -7.02 4.43
N ASN A 220 15.48 -6.98 3.70
CA ASN A 220 14.69 -8.16 3.33
C ASN A 220 15.33 -9.02 2.23
N MET A 221 16.31 -8.52 1.47
CA MET A 221 17.01 -9.29 0.43
C MET A 221 18.22 -10.09 0.94
N ILE A 222 18.66 -9.86 2.18
CA ILE A 222 19.89 -10.47 2.74
C ILE A 222 19.62 -11.83 3.41
N ASP A 223 18.37 -12.14 3.76
CA ASP A 223 18.01 -13.30 4.61
C ASP A 223 17.39 -14.49 3.84
N ILE A 224 17.47 -14.52 2.51
CA ILE A 224 16.94 -15.61 1.65
C ILE A 224 18.02 -16.30 0.80
N SER A 225 19.29 -16.24 1.23
CA SER A 225 20.42 -16.84 0.50
C SER A 225 21.35 -17.66 1.39
N PHE A 226 20.92 -18.87 1.77
CA PHE A 226 21.75 -19.97 2.29
C PHE A 226 21.21 -21.33 1.85
#